data_AF-A0A2M9ZDK8-F1
#
_entry.id   AF-A0A2M9ZDK8-F1
#
_cell.length_a   1.000
_cell.length_b   1.000
_cell.length_c   1.000
_cell.angle_alpha   90.00
_cell.angle_beta   90.00
_cell.angle_gamma   90.00
#
_symmetry.space_group_name_H-M   'P 1'
#
loop_
_entity.id
_entity.type
_entity.pdbx_description
1 polymer ?
#
loop_
_entity_poly.entity_id
_entity_poly.type
_entity_poly.pdbx_seq_one_letter_code
_entity_poly.pdbx_strand_id
1 'polypeptide(L)'
;MTDGRKLVFSDGSMEQNRIYNYFYTFEEFFQYLKGKRYLGEGMSSFADPEVVKQCPKTSLVWDPQKGITLKFKSGDSETIRETADWNDTDWTRKEDWFVWIPNQGEEISLQALDSERIHLYWKASQDILFSGILDSRRKSFRAELVQKIKNLFRSR
;
A
#
# COMPACT_ATOMS: atom_id res chain seq x y z
N MET A 1 10.86 -30.35 -11.60
CA MET A 1 10.20 -29.95 -12.87
C MET A 1 8.72 -30.24 -12.71
N THR A 2 7.95 -29.25 -12.27
CA THR A 2 6.49 -29.39 -12.10
C THR A 2 5.83 -28.39 -13.03
N ASP A 3 5.15 -28.99 -14.00
CA ASP A 3 4.40 -28.43 -15.11
C ASP A 3 3.28 -27.50 -14.61
N GLY A 4 3.43 -26.20 -14.91
CA GLY A 4 2.41 -25.21 -14.66
C GLY A 4 1.27 -25.38 -15.67
N ARG A 5 0.19 -26.04 -15.25
CA ARG A 5 -1.01 -26.22 -16.08
C ARG A 5 -1.57 -24.85 -16.49
N LYS A 6 -1.34 -24.46 -17.75
CA LYS A 6 -2.07 -23.38 -18.43
C LYS A 6 -3.48 -23.87 -18.75
N LEU A 7 -4.48 -23.28 -18.10
CA LEU A 7 -5.87 -23.41 -18.53
C LEU A 7 -6.14 -22.38 -19.64
N VAL A 8 -6.38 -22.89 -20.85
CA VAL A 8 -6.80 -22.14 -22.04
C VAL A 8 -8.28 -22.45 -22.25
N PHE A 9 -9.13 -21.42 -22.28
CA PHE A 9 -10.52 -21.55 -22.70
C PHE A 9 -10.64 -21.34 -24.22
N SER A 10 -11.69 -21.92 -24.81
CA SER A 10 -11.86 -22.16 -26.25
C SER A 10 -12.05 -20.91 -27.13
N ASP A 11 -12.09 -19.70 -26.58
CA ASP A 11 -12.32 -18.47 -27.34
C ASP A 11 -11.08 -17.56 -27.51
N GLY A 12 -9.92 -17.97 -26.98
CA GLY A 12 -8.65 -17.27 -27.20
C GLY A 12 -8.54 -15.88 -26.55
N SER A 13 -9.53 -15.46 -25.75
CA SER A 13 -9.45 -14.20 -25.03
C SER A 13 -8.70 -14.37 -23.69
N MET A 14 -7.62 -13.59 -23.48
CA MET A 14 -7.01 -13.48 -22.16
C MET A 14 -7.84 -12.52 -21.32
N GLU A 15 -8.70 -13.02 -20.44
CA GLU A 15 -9.26 -12.17 -19.39
C GLU A 15 -8.13 -11.55 -18.54
N GLN A 16 -7.98 -10.22 -18.64
CA GLN A 16 -7.22 -9.38 -17.71
C GLN A 16 -7.95 -9.22 -16.36
N ASN A 17 -8.59 -10.27 -15.86
CA ASN A 17 -9.38 -10.24 -14.64
C ASN A 17 -9.01 -11.37 -13.68
N ARG A 18 -7.71 -11.66 -13.56
CA ARG A 18 -7.21 -12.55 -12.52
C ARG A 18 -6.84 -11.72 -11.30
N ILE A 19 -7.47 -12.04 -10.18
CA ILE A 19 -7.06 -11.60 -8.85
C ILE A 19 -5.62 -12.10 -8.64
N TYR A 20 -4.63 -11.20 -8.66
CA TYR A 20 -3.21 -11.56 -8.63
C TYR A 20 -2.65 -11.45 -7.19
N ASN A 21 -2.77 -12.53 -6.41
CA ASN A 21 -2.01 -12.75 -5.17
C ASN A 21 -0.82 -13.70 -5.43
N TYR A 22 0.17 -13.28 -6.24
CA TYR A 22 1.20 -14.22 -6.72
C TYR A 22 2.62 -13.64 -6.80
N PHE A 23 3.08 -12.95 -5.77
CA PHE A 23 4.53 -12.80 -5.62
C PHE A 23 5.06 -14.03 -4.91
N TYR A 24 5.75 -14.89 -5.66
CA TYR A 24 6.37 -16.09 -5.11
C TYR A 24 7.67 -15.75 -4.37
N THR A 25 8.32 -14.67 -4.76
CA THR A 25 9.58 -14.20 -4.22
C THR A 25 9.49 -12.77 -3.71
N PHE A 26 10.40 -12.43 -2.80
CA PHE A 26 10.61 -11.08 -2.31
C PHE A 26 10.97 -10.10 -3.44
N GLU A 27 11.82 -10.55 -4.36
CA GLU A 27 12.23 -9.80 -5.56
C GLU A 27 11.01 -9.33 -6.38
N GLU A 28 10.08 -10.24 -6.71
CA GLU A 28 8.92 -9.88 -7.53
C GLU A 28 8.04 -8.82 -6.85
N PHE A 29 7.84 -8.94 -5.54
CA PHE A 29 7.09 -7.95 -4.77
C PHE A 29 7.77 -6.58 -4.77
N PHE A 30 9.09 -6.55 -4.66
CA PHE A 30 9.85 -5.30 -4.68
C PHE A 30 9.90 -4.66 -6.07
N GLN A 31 10.02 -5.46 -7.14
CA GLN A 31 9.85 -4.96 -8.51
C GLN A 31 8.44 -4.41 -8.73
N TYR A 32 7.42 -5.00 -8.12
CA TYR A 32 6.06 -4.47 -8.18
C TYR A 32 5.91 -3.08 -7.54
N LEU A 33 6.59 -2.83 -6.42
CA LEU A 33 6.62 -1.51 -5.78
C LEU A 33 7.45 -0.50 -6.57
N LYS A 34 8.33 -0.97 -7.46
CA LYS A 34 9.40 -0.15 -8.01
C LYS A 34 8.93 1.07 -8.78
N GLY A 35 9.36 2.25 -8.32
CA GLY A 35 9.02 3.53 -8.96
C GLY A 35 7.56 3.96 -8.77
N LYS A 36 6.79 3.23 -7.96
CA LYS A 36 5.41 3.61 -7.61
C LYS A 36 5.38 4.42 -6.33
N ARG A 37 4.38 5.30 -6.29
CA ARG A 37 3.98 6.04 -5.10
C ARG A 37 2.53 5.72 -4.83
N TYR A 38 2.28 5.10 -3.69
CA TYR A 38 0.94 4.76 -3.23
C TYR A 38 0.46 5.78 -2.20
N LEU A 39 -0.82 6.11 -2.26
CA LEU A 39 -1.47 7.05 -1.34
C LEU A 39 -2.84 6.48 -0.94
N GLY A 40 -3.21 6.63 0.32
CA GLY A 40 -4.51 6.18 0.78
C GLY A 40 -4.91 6.76 2.13
N GLU A 41 -6.18 6.59 2.43
CA GLU A 41 -6.78 6.88 3.73
C GLU A 41 -7.29 5.54 4.31
N GLY A 42 -7.32 5.42 5.62
CA GLY A 42 -7.60 4.14 6.27
C GLY A 42 -8.26 4.30 7.63
N MET A 43 -8.14 3.27 8.46
CA MET A 43 -8.68 3.23 9.80
C MET A 43 -7.55 3.01 10.81
N SER A 44 -7.73 3.51 12.02
CA SER A 44 -6.86 3.25 13.18
C SER A 44 -7.70 2.69 14.32
N SER A 45 -7.06 2.03 15.29
CA SER A 45 -7.72 1.54 16.51
C SER A 45 -7.60 2.51 17.70
N PHE A 46 -7.03 3.70 17.50
CA PHE A 46 -6.84 4.66 18.57
C PHE A 46 -8.19 5.05 19.19
N ALA A 47 -8.27 4.96 20.51
CA ALA A 47 -9.45 5.38 21.28
C ALA A 47 -9.50 6.91 21.49
N ASP A 48 -8.45 7.64 21.12
CA ASP A 48 -8.38 9.10 21.29
C ASP A 48 -9.36 9.81 20.32
N PRO A 49 -10.41 10.48 20.83
CA PRO A 49 -11.39 11.17 19.99
C PRO A 49 -10.79 12.26 19.10
N GLU A 50 -9.69 12.91 19.50
CA GLU A 50 -9.03 13.94 18.68
C GLU A 50 -8.29 13.32 17.49
N VAL A 51 -7.74 12.10 17.66
CA VAL A 51 -7.10 11.33 16.59
C VAL A 51 -8.15 10.76 15.62
N VAL A 52 -9.32 10.35 16.13
CA VAL A 52 -10.43 9.77 15.34
C VAL A 52 -11.13 10.82 14.46
N LYS A 53 -11.06 12.12 14.78
CA LYS A 53 -11.67 13.19 13.97
C LYS A 53 -11.12 13.27 12.54
N GLN A 54 -9.91 12.79 12.30
CA GLN A 54 -9.29 12.81 10.98
C GLN A 54 -8.97 11.39 10.52
N CYS A 55 -9.47 11.03 9.34
CA CYS A 55 -9.15 9.76 8.71
C CYS A 55 -7.62 9.66 8.51
N PRO A 56 -6.94 8.66 9.09
CA PRO A 56 -5.49 8.56 8.97
C PRO A 56 -5.09 8.37 7.52
N LYS A 57 -3.99 9.02 7.13
CA LYS A 57 -3.49 9.04 5.74
C LYS A 57 -2.10 8.46 5.70
N THR A 58 -1.83 7.71 4.64
CA THR A 58 -0.52 7.09 4.46
C THR A 58 -0.02 7.24 3.03
N SER A 59 1.31 7.40 2.90
CA SER A 59 2.02 7.28 1.64
C SER A 59 3.12 6.24 1.72
N LEU A 60 3.23 5.40 0.69
CA LEU A 60 4.31 4.42 0.52
C LEU A 60 5.05 4.73 -0.79
N VAL A 61 6.36 4.85 -0.73
CA VAL A 61 7.23 5.05 -1.89
C VAL A 61 8.37 4.05 -1.83
N TRP A 62 8.68 3.42 -2.96
CA TRP A 62 9.92 2.65 -3.12
C TRP A 62 10.86 3.36 -4.08
N ASP A 63 12.06 3.65 -3.62
CA ASP A 63 13.17 4.20 -4.39
C ASP A 63 14.34 3.20 -4.41
N PRO A 64 14.84 2.77 -5.58
CA PRO A 64 15.95 1.81 -5.65
C PRO A 64 17.26 2.25 -4.98
N GLN A 65 17.45 3.55 -4.75
CA GLN A 65 18.64 4.11 -4.10
C GLN A 65 18.42 4.41 -2.62
N LYS A 66 17.17 4.52 -2.16
CA LYS A 66 16.81 4.97 -0.80
C LYS A 66 15.92 4.00 -0.02
N GLY A 67 15.53 2.90 -0.64
CA GLY A 67 14.63 1.92 -0.03
C GLY A 67 13.15 2.35 0.00
N ILE A 68 12.41 1.79 0.95
CA ILE A 68 11.02 2.15 1.23
C ILE A 68 10.98 3.40 2.11
N THR A 69 10.09 4.32 1.78
CA THR A 69 9.63 5.39 2.67
C THR A 69 8.14 5.24 2.91
N LEU A 70 7.75 4.98 4.16
CA LEU A 70 6.37 4.95 4.62
C LEU A 70 6.10 6.15 5.52
N LYS A 71 5.09 6.95 5.19
CA LYS A 71 4.69 8.12 5.99
C LYS A 71 3.23 7.98 6.40
N PHE A 72 2.99 8.01 7.70
CA PHE A 72 1.66 8.04 8.31
C PHE A 72 1.39 9.43 8.87
N LYS A 73 0.16 9.90 8.67
CA LYS A 73 -0.32 11.17 9.20
C LYS A 73 -1.72 11.00 9.79
N SER A 74 -1.90 11.46 11.03
CA SER A 74 -3.20 11.52 11.69
C SER A 74 -3.27 12.79 12.55
N GLY A 75 -4.16 13.72 12.20
CA GLY A 75 -4.16 15.05 12.83
C GLY A 75 -2.82 15.77 12.59
N ASP A 76 -2.23 16.27 13.67
CA ASP A 76 -0.92 16.93 13.69
C ASP A 76 0.25 15.95 13.89
N SER A 77 -0.04 14.67 14.13
CA SER A 77 0.98 13.62 14.26
C SER A 77 1.44 13.12 12.89
N GLU A 78 2.76 13.04 12.69
CA GLU A 78 3.40 12.42 11.53
C GLU A 78 4.41 11.37 12.02
N THR A 79 4.39 10.19 11.40
CA THR A 79 5.35 9.12 11.67
C THR A 79 5.94 8.64 10.35
N ILE A 80 7.27 8.57 10.28
CA ILE A 80 8.02 8.14 9.10
C ILE A 80 8.79 6.86 9.44
N ARG A 81 8.75 5.88 8.54
CA ARG A 81 9.59 4.68 8.57
C ARG A 81 10.31 4.54 7.25
N GLU A 82 11.61 4.29 7.31
CA GLU A 82 12.48 4.16 6.16
C GLU A 82 13.33 2.89 6.29
N THR A 83 13.62 2.24 5.16
CA THR A 83 14.64 1.18 5.09
C THR A 83 15.91 1.78 4.51
N ALA A 84 17.07 1.58 5.14
CA ALA A 84 18.32 2.17 4.67
C ALA A 84 18.85 1.52 3.37
N ASP A 85 18.61 0.22 3.16
CA ASP A 85 19.14 -0.56 2.03
C ASP A 85 18.20 -1.70 1.61
N TRP A 86 18.52 -2.36 0.49
CA TRP A 86 17.91 -3.63 0.12
C TRP A 86 18.44 -4.73 1.04
N ASN A 87 17.57 -5.23 1.92
CA ASN A 87 17.85 -6.45 2.67
C ASN A 87 16.60 -7.33 2.71
N ASP A 88 16.66 -8.48 2.05
CA ASP A 88 15.58 -9.46 2.04
C ASP A 88 15.34 -10.08 3.42
N THR A 89 16.33 -10.02 4.32
CA THR A 89 16.18 -10.51 5.69
C THR A 89 15.27 -9.64 6.56
N ASP A 90 15.03 -8.39 6.17
CA ASP A 90 14.18 -7.47 6.92
C ASP A 90 12.69 -7.73 6.69
N TRP A 91 12.39 -8.66 5.77
CA TRP A 91 11.05 -8.97 5.31
C TRP A 91 10.74 -10.44 5.46
N THR A 92 9.55 -10.73 5.97
CA THR A 92 9.03 -12.08 6.07
C THR A 92 7.76 -12.20 5.26
N ARG A 93 7.68 -13.24 4.42
CA ARG A 93 6.42 -13.58 3.74
C ARG A 93 5.52 -14.39 4.69
N LYS A 94 4.31 -13.89 4.92
CA LYS A 94 3.23 -14.61 5.63
C LYS A 94 2.05 -14.76 4.67
N GLU A 95 1.94 -15.93 4.02
CA GLU A 95 0.93 -16.17 2.97
C GLU A 95 1.05 -15.17 1.81
N ASP A 96 0.08 -14.26 1.68
CA ASP A 96 0.02 -13.21 0.66
C ASP A 96 0.55 -11.86 1.17
N TRP A 97 0.99 -11.80 2.42
CA TRP A 97 1.53 -10.61 3.06
C TRP A 97 3.05 -10.59 3.05
N PHE A 98 3.60 -9.43 2.74
CA PHE A 98 4.99 -9.08 2.96
C PHE A 98 5.09 -8.24 4.22
N VAL A 99 5.78 -8.77 5.22
CA VAL A 99 5.82 -8.21 6.56
C VAL A 99 7.20 -7.64 6.85
N TRP A 100 7.23 -6.37 7.24
CA TRP A 100 8.41 -5.64 7.68
C TRP A 100 8.29 -5.24 9.15
N ILE A 101 9.36 -5.46 9.91
CA ILE A 101 9.45 -5.12 11.33
C ILE A 101 10.51 -4.02 11.47
N PRO A 102 10.14 -2.73 11.35
CA PRO A 102 11.12 -1.64 11.39
C PRO A 102 11.73 -1.44 12.79
N ASN A 103 10.97 -1.78 13.84
CA ASN A 103 11.36 -1.60 15.24
C ASN A 103 10.73 -2.69 16.12
N GLN A 104 11.24 -2.85 17.35
CA GLN A 104 10.61 -3.71 18.33
C GLN A 104 9.17 -3.27 18.62
N GLY A 105 8.22 -4.19 18.44
CA GLY A 105 6.79 -3.93 18.67
C GLY A 105 6.06 -3.29 17.48
N GLU A 106 6.71 -3.06 16.34
CA GLU A 106 6.06 -2.57 15.13
C GLU A 106 6.03 -3.64 14.05
N GLU A 107 4.89 -3.74 13.35
CA GLU A 107 4.73 -4.65 12.21
C GLU A 107 3.99 -3.91 11.09
N ILE A 108 4.61 -3.87 9.91
CA ILE A 108 4.06 -3.30 8.68
C ILE A 108 3.85 -4.44 7.71
N SER A 109 2.60 -4.76 7.42
CA SER A 109 2.21 -5.80 6.47
C SER A 109 1.65 -5.17 5.20
N LEU A 110 2.14 -5.64 4.06
CA LEU A 110 1.73 -5.22 2.73
C LEU A 110 1.16 -6.40 1.94
N GLN A 111 -0.03 -6.22 1.37
CA GLN A 111 -0.64 -7.19 0.46
C GLN A 111 -1.00 -6.48 -0.84
N ALA A 112 -0.39 -6.90 -1.95
CA ALA A 112 -0.82 -6.41 -3.25
C ALA A 112 -2.21 -6.94 -3.57
N LEU A 113 -3.08 -6.06 -4.06
CA LEU A 113 -4.46 -6.41 -4.44
C LEU A 113 -4.59 -6.50 -5.96
N ASP A 114 -3.91 -5.60 -6.67
CA ASP A 114 -3.74 -5.62 -8.12
C ASP A 114 -2.54 -4.75 -8.55
N SER A 115 -2.42 -4.46 -9.84
CA SER A 115 -1.31 -3.67 -10.40
C SER A 115 -1.17 -2.27 -9.80
N GLU A 116 -2.27 -1.69 -9.28
CA GLU A 116 -2.33 -0.31 -8.80
C GLU A 116 -2.71 -0.16 -7.32
N ARG A 117 -3.13 -1.24 -6.65
CA ARG A 117 -3.64 -1.18 -5.28
C ARG A 117 -2.89 -2.12 -4.35
N ILE A 118 -2.60 -1.62 -3.16
CA ILE A 118 -1.97 -2.37 -2.07
C ILE A 118 -2.74 -2.14 -0.78
N HIS A 119 -3.03 -3.20 -0.03
CA HIS A 119 -3.49 -3.09 1.35
C HIS A 119 -2.26 -2.94 2.25
N LEU A 120 -2.25 -1.87 3.03
CA LEU A 120 -1.30 -1.65 4.11
C LEU A 120 -1.99 -1.90 5.46
N TYR A 121 -1.36 -2.72 6.29
CA TYR A 121 -1.71 -2.90 7.69
C TYR A 121 -0.49 -2.57 8.56
N TRP A 122 -0.59 -1.53 9.39
CA TRP A 122 0.48 -1.06 10.26
C TRP A 122 0.04 -1.15 11.72
N LYS A 123 0.68 -2.06 12.43
CA LYS A 123 0.52 -2.28 13.86
C LYS A 123 1.71 -1.71 14.63
N ALA A 124 1.44 -1.06 15.76
CA ALA A 124 2.46 -0.63 16.72
C ALA A 124 2.00 -0.94 18.14
N SER A 125 2.80 -1.73 18.86
CA SER A 125 2.49 -2.25 20.19
C SER A 125 1.11 -2.93 20.25
N GLN A 126 0.14 -2.32 20.91
CA GLN A 126 -1.23 -2.83 21.08
C GLN A 126 -2.22 -2.19 20.10
N ASP A 127 -1.79 -1.21 19.31
CA ASP A 127 -2.64 -0.41 18.43
C ASP A 127 -2.41 -0.73 16.95
N ILE A 128 -3.45 -0.49 16.17
CA ILE A 128 -3.44 -0.42 14.72
C ILE A 128 -3.30 1.05 14.37
N LEU A 129 -2.11 1.45 13.92
CA LEU A 129 -1.87 2.80 13.43
C LEU A 129 -2.66 3.05 12.16
N PHE A 130 -2.63 2.08 11.24
CA PHE A 130 -3.28 2.21 9.95
C PHE A 130 -3.72 0.85 9.41
N SER A 131 -4.93 0.77 8.86
CA SER A 131 -5.36 -0.29 7.97
C SER A 131 -6.13 0.33 6.82
N GLY A 132 -5.70 0.09 5.58
CA GLY A 132 -6.39 0.67 4.42
C GLY A 132 -5.73 0.35 3.09
N ILE A 133 -6.46 0.64 2.01
CA ILE A 133 -6.00 0.45 0.65
C ILE A 133 -5.32 1.73 0.17
N LEU A 134 -4.10 1.58 -0.36
CA LEU A 134 -3.37 2.65 -1.03
C LEU A 134 -3.43 2.42 -2.55
N ASP A 135 -3.60 3.49 -3.32
CA ASP A 135 -3.68 3.46 -4.79
C ASP A 135 -2.45 4.18 -5.38
N SER A 136 -1.81 3.58 -6.37
CA SER A 136 -0.68 4.17 -7.11
C SER A 136 -1.09 4.98 -8.34
N ARG A 137 -2.36 4.92 -8.74
CA ARG A 137 -2.87 5.83 -9.76
C ARG A 137 -2.76 7.22 -9.15
N ARG A 138 -1.91 8.04 -9.78
CA ARG A 138 -2.04 9.49 -9.67
C ARG A 138 -3.53 9.77 -9.84
N LYS A 139 -4.23 10.30 -8.82
CA LYS A 139 -5.49 11.00 -9.07
C LYS A 139 -5.14 11.95 -10.20
N SER A 140 -5.57 11.62 -11.42
CA SER A 140 -5.04 12.30 -12.59
C SER A 140 -5.26 13.78 -12.35
N PHE A 141 -4.33 14.63 -12.76
CA PHE A 141 -4.46 16.07 -12.59
C PHE A 141 -5.87 16.56 -13.01
N ARG A 142 -6.49 15.87 -13.98
CA ARG A 142 -7.88 16.03 -14.41
C ARG A 142 -8.93 15.70 -13.34
N ALA A 143 -8.80 14.60 -12.60
CA ALA A 143 -9.72 14.24 -11.52
C ALA A 143 -9.70 15.26 -10.37
N GLU A 144 -8.52 15.78 -10.03
CA GLU A 144 -8.38 16.83 -9.01
C GLU A 144 -8.90 18.19 -9.51
N LEU A 145 -8.65 18.54 -10.78
CA LEU A 145 -9.18 19.75 -11.41
C LEU A 145 -10.71 19.71 -11.49
N VAL A 146 -11.29 18.57 -11.89
CA VAL A 146 -12.74 18.36 -11.97
C VAL A 146 -13.37 18.46 -10.57
N GLN A 147 -12.71 17.94 -9.53
CA GLN A 147 -13.22 18.07 -8.17
C GLN A 147 -13.14 19.52 -7.65
N LYS A 148 -12.04 20.23 -7.93
CA LYS A 148 -11.90 21.67 -7.62
C LYS A 148 -12.96 22.50 -8.33
N ILE A 149 -13.22 22.24 -9.60
CA ILE A 149 -14.26 22.93 -10.39
C ILE A 149 -15.66 22.62 -9.83
N LYS A 150 -15.98 21.35 -9.54
CA LYS A 150 -17.27 20.98 -8.95
C LYS A 150 -17.52 21.64 -7.59
N ASN A 151 -16.48 21.80 -6.78
CA ASN A 151 -16.59 22.48 -5.48
C ASN A 151 -16.82 23.99 -5.64
N LEU A 152 -16.21 24.62 -6.66
CA LEU A 152 -16.39 26.05 -6.96
C LEU A 152 -17.82 26.39 -7.41
N PHE A 153 -18.48 25.46 -8.12
CA PHE A 153 -19.87 25.63 -8.56
C PHE A 153 -20.91 25.22 -7.50
N ARG A 154 -20.49 24.56 -6.41
CA ARG A 154 -21.35 24.24 -5.26
C ARG A 154 -21.36 25.32 -4.17
N SER A 155 -20.43 26.28 -4.22
CA SER A 155 -20.33 27.39 -3.27
C SER A 155 -20.94 28.71 -3.80
N ARG A 156 -21.79 28.62 -4.83
CA ARG A 156 -22.66 29.70 -5.32
C ARG A 156 -24.10 29.26 -5.17
#